data_AF-A0A3B4XIB5-F1
#
_entry.id   AF-A0A3B4XIB5-F1
#
_cell.length_a   1.000
_cell.length_b   1.000
_cell.length_c   1.000
_cell.angle_alpha   90.00
_cell.angle_beta   90.00
_cell.angle_gamma   90.00
#
_symmetry.space_group_name_H-M   'P 1'
#
loop_
_entity.id
_entity.type
_entity.pdbx_description
1 polymer ?
#
loop_
_entity_poly.entity_id
_entity_poly.type
_entity_poly.pdbx_seq_one_letter_code
_entity_poly.pdbx_strand_id
1 'polypeptide(L)'
;LRTFFTSVTPFSASSSNNVSGVNSFKYSGLVNAKTVSLEEAEKGVTLVKKVRKADRLNKPNKMYNKVSLTKDFRRVASAIKKETGDNFYRPDLTKAALAKWSLIHKAQKRGKRDRAGWASLSS
;
A
#
# COMPACT_ATOMS: atom_id res chain seq x y z
N LEU A 1 5.43 35.03 23.42
CA LEU A 1 5.40 33.62 23.87
C LEU A 1 4.16 32.95 23.26
N ARG A 2 4.28 32.35 22.06
CA ARG A 2 3.20 31.54 21.46
C ARG A 2 3.66 30.09 21.48
N THR A 3 3.10 29.32 22.40
CA THR A 3 3.27 27.87 22.48
C THR A 3 2.54 27.22 21.32
N PHE A 4 3.30 26.77 20.32
CA PHE A 4 2.79 25.87 19.29
C PHE A 4 2.53 24.51 19.95
N PHE A 5 1.28 24.23 20.27
CA PHE A 5 0.80 22.91 20.66
C PHE A 5 0.81 22.03 19.41
N THR A 6 1.96 21.44 19.09
CA THR A 6 2.04 20.37 18.10
C THR A 6 1.45 19.12 18.73
N SER A 7 0.25 18.74 18.30
CA SER A 7 -0.27 17.40 18.56
C SER A 7 0.65 16.40 17.88
N VAL A 8 1.56 15.79 18.63
CA VAL A 8 2.33 14.65 18.18
C VAL A 8 1.37 13.47 18.10
N THR A 9 0.58 13.40 17.02
CA THR A 9 0.05 12.12 16.57
C THR A 9 1.26 11.23 16.29
N PRO A 10 1.37 10.02 16.88
CA PRO A 10 2.44 9.10 16.54
C PRO A 10 2.18 8.53 15.14
N PHE A 11 2.45 9.33 14.11
CA PHE A 11 2.61 8.85 12.75
C PHE A 11 3.94 8.09 12.72
N SER A 12 3.91 6.80 13.04
CA SER A 12 5.08 5.94 12.94
C SER A 12 5.42 5.77 11.46
N ALA A 13 6.29 6.65 10.96
CA ALA A 13 6.71 6.76 9.57
C ALA A 13 7.60 5.60 9.06
N SER A 14 7.88 4.55 9.84
CA SER A 14 9.00 3.64 9.51
C SER A 14 8.69 2.13 9.52
N SER A 15 7.43 1.70 9.51
CA SER A 15 7.15 0.28 9.19
C SER A 15 6.95 0.11 7.69
N SER A 16 8.03 -0.24 6.99
CA SER A 16 7.95 -0.68 5.60
C SER A 16 6.98 -1.86 5.51
N ASN A 17 5.96 -1.75 4.65
CA ASN A 17 4.87 -2.73 4.46
C ASN A 17 3.69 -2.68 5.46
N ASN A 18 3.03 -1.52 5.57
CA ASN A 18 1.76 -1.36 6.30
C ASN A 18 0.61 -0.91 5.38
N VAL A 19 -0.53 -1.64 5.41
CA VAL A 19 -1.75 -1.33 4.65
C VAL A 19 -2.55 -0.17 5.26
N SER A 20 -2.46 0.05 6.56
CA SER A 20 -3.27 1.05 7.27
C SER A 20 -2.48 2.27 7.72
N GLY A 21 -1.13 2.19 7.70
CA GLY A 21 -0.27 3.21 8.27
C GLY A 21 -0.36 3.31 9.80
N VAL A 22 -1.11 2.41 10.45
CA VAL A 22 -1.30 2.37 11.90
C VAL A 22 -0.26 1.46 12.52
N ASN A 23 0.43 1.92 13.56
CA ASN A 23 1.32 1.08 14.37
C ASN A 23 0.49 0.11 15.21
N SER A 24 0.20 -1.07 14.65
CA SER A 24 -0.46 -2.17 15.35
C SER A 24 0.20 -3.48 14.93
N PHE A 25 0.33 -4.40 15.87
CA PHE A 25 0.87 -5.74 15.62
C PHE A 25 0.19 -6.42 14.43
N LYS A 26 -1.13 -6.22 14.27
CA LYS A 26 -1.92 -6.78 13.17
C LYS A 26 -1.43 -6.34 11.78
N TYR A 27 -0.95 -5.12 11.67
CA TYR A 27 -0.58 -4.48 10.40
C TYR A 27 0.93 -4.37 10.18
N SER A 28 1.74 -4.83 11.14
CA SER A 28 3.21 -4.80 11.03
C SER A 28 3.72 -5.79 9.98
N GLY A 29 4.50 -5.27 9.03
CA GLY A 29 5.10 -6.03 7.92
C GLY A 29 6.33 -6.87 8.29
N LEU A 30 6.99 -6.53 9.39
CA LEU A 30 8.23 -7.17 9.80
C LEU A 30 7.97 -8.40 10.68
N VAL A 31 7.08 -8.24 11.65
CA VAL A 31 6.83 -9.24 12.70
C VAL A 31 6.00 -10.41 12.18
N ASN A 32 5.06 -10.16 11.27
CA ASN A 32 4.14 -11.19 10.80
C ASN A 32 4.76 -12.09 9.70
N ALA A 33 4.40 -13.38 9.73
CA ALA A 33 4.79 -14.34 8.70
C ALA A 33 4.08 -14.09 7.35
N LYS A 34 2.85 -13.54 7.39
CA LYS A 34 2.05 -13.16 6.22
C LYS A 34 1.77 -11.67 6.24
N THR A 35 2.11 -10.99 5.16
CA THR A 35 1.93 -9.54 5.06
C THR A 35 1.46 -9.18 3.66
N VAL A 36 0.62 -8.15 3.61
CA VAL A 36 0.07 -7.58 2.39
C VAL A 36 0.38 -6.09 2.46
N SER A 37 0.79 -5.49 1.36
CA SER A 37 1.01 -4.06 1.25
C SER A 37 0.73 -3.60 -0.14
N LEU A 38 0.32 -2.34 -0.25
CA LEU A 38 0.11 -1.66 -1.53
C LEU A 38 1.08 -0.49 -1.57
N GLU A 39 1.92 -0.49 -2.61
CA GLU A 39 2.85 0.58 -2.95
C GLU A 39 2.33 1.29 -4.20
N GLU A 40 2.46 2.62 -4.23
CA GLU A 40 2.10 3.39 -5.42
C GLU A 40 3.11 3.11 -6.54
N ALA A 41 2.61 2.90 -7.75
CA ALA A 41 3.43 2.81 -8.95
C ALA A 41 3.11 3.97 -9.89
N GLU A 42 4.01 4.29 -10.82
CA GLU A 42 3.82 5.37 -11.80
C GLU A 42 2.51 5.20 -12.60
N LYS A 43 2.16 3.95 -12.91
CA LYS A 43 0.90 3.55 -13.54
C LYS A 43 0.24 2.43 -12.74
N GLY A 44 -0.65 2.78 -11.82
CA GLY A 44 -1.42 1.80 -11.03
C GLY A 44 -0.81 1.52 -9.65
N VAL A 45 -0.86 0.27 -9.20
CA VAL A 45 -0.42 -0.10 -7.83
C VAL A 45 0.40 -1.37 -7.83
N THR A 46 1.37 -1.46 -6.95
CA THR A 46 2.14 -2.67 -6.72
C THR A 46 1.65 -3.35 -5.44
N LEU A 47 1.13 -4.56 -5.57
CA LEU A 47 0.79 -5.43 -4.45
C LEU A 47 2.06 -6.14 -3.98
N VAL A 48 2.48 -5.86 -2.75
CA VAL A 48 3.63 -6.49 -2.10
C VAL A 48 3.13 -7.52 -1.09
N LYS A 49 3.63 -8.75 -1.21
CA LYS A 49 3.31 -9.87 -0.30
C LYS A 49 4.58 -10.51 0.22
N LYS A 50 4.56 -11.00 1.46
CA LYS A 50 5.65 -11.86 1.96
C LYS A 50 5.57 -13.26 1.36
N VAL A 51 6.70 -13.77 0.91
CA VAL A 51 6.82 -15.12 0.36
C VAL A 51 6.79 -16.15 1.50
N ARG A 52 6.09 -17.27 1.29
CA ARG A 52 5.98 -18.36 2.29
C ARG A 52 7.12 -19.38 2.24
N LYS A 53 7.91 -19.39 1.15
CA LYS A 53 8.98 -20.38 0.94
C LYS A 53 10.11 -20.18 1.95
N ALA A 54 10.45 -21.24 2.70
CA ALA A 54 11.46 -21.23 3.75
C ALA A 54 12.82 -20.67 3.27
N ASP A 55 13.26 -21.08 2.07
CA ASP A 55 14.54 -20.65 1.47
C ASP A 55 14.65 -19.13 1.24
N ARG A 56 13.50 -18.44 1.22
CA ARG A 56 13.38 -17.01 0.94
C ARG A 56 13.04 -16.19 2.18
N LEU A 57 12.74 -16.83 3.32
CA LEU A 57 12.44 -16.13 4.58
C LEU A 57 13.69 -15.45 5.15
N ASN A 58 14.83 -16.15 5.13
CA ASN A 58 16.09 -15.64 5.68
C ASN A 58 16.83 -14.70 4.71
N LYS A 59 16.26 -14.44 3.52
CA LYS A 59 16.87 -13.62 2.47
C LYS A 59 16.09 -12.32 2.32
N PRO A 60 16.49 -11.23 3.00
CA PRO A 60 15.68 -10.00 3.04
C PRO A 60 15.38 -9.44 1.65
N ASN A 61 16.30 -9.59 0.70
CA ASN A 61 16.12 -9.15 -0.70
C ASN A 61 15.03 -9.94 -1.47
N LYS A 62 14.87 -11.24 -1.18
CA LYS A 62 13.93 -12.14 -1.90
C LYS A 62 12.65 -12.45 -1.12
N MET A 63 12.51 -11.88 0.08
CA MET A 63 11.44 -12.15 1.03
C MET A 63 10.09 -11.56 0.58
N TYR A 64 10.11 -10.51 -0.22
CA TYR A 64 8.92 -9.85 -0.74
C TYR A 64 8.68 -10.20 -2.21
N ASN A 65 7.44 -10.54 -2.55
CA ASN A 65 6.97 -10.67 -3.91
C ASN A 65 6.17 -9.42 -4.29
N LYS A 66 6.57 -8.76 -5.38
CA LYS A 66 5.94 -7.54 -5.88
C LYS A 66 5.17 -7.86 -7.16
N VAL A 67 3.88 -7.53 -7.18
CA VAL A 67 3.00 -7.72 -8.35
C VAL A 67 2.47 -6.36 -8.78
N SER A 68 2.89 -5.88 -9.95
CA SER A 68 2.40 -4.63 -10.52
C SER A 68 1.02 -4.83 -11.18
N LEU A 69 0.05 -4.05 -10.71
CA LEU A 69 -1.32 -4.05 -11.20
C LEU A 69 -1.61 -2.70 -11.86
N THR A 70 -1.47 -2.67 -13.18
CA THR A 70 -1.57 -1.46 -14.03
C THR A 70 -2.95 -1.27 -14.70
N LYS A 71 -3.92 -2.13 -14.33
CA LYS A 71 -5.25 -2.22 -14.97
C LYS A 71 -6.25 -1.19 -14.39
N ASP A 72 -7.49 -1.25 -14.89
CA ASP A 72 -8.62 -0.45 -14.43
C ASP A 72 -8.95 -0.65 -12.95
N PHE A 73 -9.54 0.37 -12.31
CA PHE A 73 -9.87 0.39 -10.89
C PHE A 73 -10.60 -0.88 -10.41
N ARG A 74 -11.65 -1.30 -11.14
CA ARG A 74 -12.47 -2.47 -10.81
C ARG A 74 -11.69 -3.78 -10.94
N ARG A 75 -10.82 -3.87 -11.96
CA ARG A 75 -9.99 -5.05 -12.23
C ARG A 75 -8.93 -5.21 -11.15
N VAL A 76 -8.28 -4.11 -10.75
CA VAL A 76 -7.31 -4.11 -9.64
C VAL A 76 -7.98 -4.45 -8.32
N ALA A 77 -9.13 -3.86 -8.00
CA ALA A 77 -9.87 -4.19 -6.78
C ALA A 77 -10.28 -5.67 -6.72
N SER A 78 -10.69 -6.25 -7.85
CA SER A 78 -11.03 -7.67 -7.94
C SER A 78 -9.79 -8.56 -7.79
N ALA A 79 -8.65 -8.17 -8.36
CA ALA A 79 -7.39 -8.88 -8.18
C ALA A 79 -6.92 -8.85 -6.72
N ILE A 80 -7.04 -7.71 -6.03
CA ILE A 80 -6.73 -7.58 -4.60
C ILE A 80 -7.63 -8.53 -3.79
N LYS A 81 -8.94 -8.56 -4.04
CA LYS A 81 -9.88 -9.47 -3.36
C LYS A 81 -9.51 -10.94 -3.57
N LYS A 82 -9.18 -11.33 -4.80
CA LYS A 82 -8.74 -12.69 -5.13
C LYS A 82 -7.48 -13.08 -4.36
N GLU A 83 -6.51 -12.17 -4.32
CA GLU A 83 -5.21 -12.41 -3.71
C GLU A 83 -5.25 -12.44 -2.17
N THR A 84 -6.11 -11.65 -1.53
CA THR A 84 -6.20 -11.62 -0.06
C THR A 84 -7.28 -12.53 0.50
N GLY A 85 -8.44 -12.59 -0.17
CA GLY A 85 -9.64 -13.34 0.22
C GLY A 85 -9.68 -14.73 -0.37
N ASP A 86 -9.82 -14.86 -1.69
CA ASP A 86 -10.09 -16.15 -2.35
C ASP A 86 -8.91 -17.13 -2.24
N ASN A 87 -7.67 -16.62 -2.20
CA ASN A 87 -6.46 -17.40 -1.94
C ASN A 87 -6.23 -17.67 -0.43
N PHE A 88 -7.20 -17.31 0.42
CA PHE A 88 -7.17 -17.39 1.88
C PHE A 88 -5.83 -16.91 2.48
N TYR A 89 -5.26 -15.86 1.90
CA TYR A 89 -3.95 -15.39 2.31
C TYR A 89 -4.04 -14.64 3.64
N ARG A 90 -4.85 -13.56 3.67
CA ARG A 90 -5.19 -12.73 4.83
C ARG A 90 -6.54 -12.03 4.58
N PRO A 91 -7.67 -12.74 4.75
CA PRO A 91 -8.99 -12.18 4.48
C PRO A 91 -9.29 -10.97 5.37
N ASP A 92 -8.71 -10.94 6.58
CA ASP A 92 -8.81 -9.85 7.56
C ASP A 92 -8.30 -8.50 7.02
N LEU A 93 -7.31 -8.51 6.12
CA LEU A 93 -6.72 -7.30 5.55
C LEU A 93 -7.41 -6.84 4.25
N THR A 94 -8.34 -7.62 3.70
CA THR A 94 -8.96 -7.32 2.40
C THR A 94 -9.66 -5.96 2.39
N LYS A 95 -10.41 -5.63 3.45
CA LYS A 95 -11.11 -4.34 3.56
C LYS A 95 -10.12 -3.17 3.64
N ALA A 96 -9.05 -3.33 4.41
CA ALA A 96 -8.00 -2.32 4.53
C ALA A 96 -7.26 -2.11 3.19
N ALA A 97 -6.96 -3.20 2.48
CA ALA A 97 -6.29 -3.15 1.18
C ALA A 97 -7.16 -2.43 0.13
N LEU A 98 -8.46 -2.71 0.08
CA LEU A 98 -9.38 -2.02 -0.82
C LEU A 98 -9.52 -0.53 -0.49
N ALA A 99 -9.57 -0.17 0.80
CA ALA A 99 -9.59 1.22 1.23
C ALA A 99 -8.32 1.96 0.79
N LYS A 100 -7.14 1.37 1.02
CA LYS A 100 -5.86 1.95 0.57
C LYS A 100 -5.79 2.07 -0.96
N TRP A 101 -6.28 1.08 -1.71
CA TRP A 101 -6.36 1.18 -3.17
C TRP A 101 -7.22 2.35 -3.64
N SER A 102 -8.37 2.59 -3.00
CA SER A 102 -9.21 3.75 -3.31
C SER A 102 -8.49 5.07 -3.11
N LEU A 103 -7.72 5.20 -2.01
CA LEU A 103 -6.93 6.40 -1.71
C LEU A 103 -5.82 6.63 -2.75
N ILE A 104 -5.04 5.59 -3.06
CA ILE A 104 -3.97 5.65 -4.07
C ILE A 104 -4.54 6.07 -5.43
N HIS A 105 -5.63 5.44 -5.86
CA HIS A 105 -6.26 5.75 -7.15
C HIS A 105 -6.80 7.20 -7.20
N LYS A 106 -7.33 7.72 -6.09
CA LYS A 106 -7.71 9.14 -5.97
C LYS A 106 -6.49 10.07 -6.06
N ALA A 107 -5.40 9.72 -5.38
CA ALA A 107 -4.15 10.50 -5.40
C ALA A 107 -3.55 10.57 -6.80
N GLN A 108 -3.52 9.44 -7.52
CA GLN A 108 -3.04 9.38 -8.91
C GLN A 108 -3.85 10.26 -9.87
N LYS A 109 -5.18 10.31 -9.69
CA LYS A 109 -6.03 11.21 -10.49
C LYS A 109 -5.77 12.68 -10.19
N ARG A 110 -5.55 13.03 -8.91
CA ARG A 110 -5.24 14.39 -8.49
C ARG A 110 -3.90 14.87 -9.07
N GLY A 111 -2.83 14.07 -8.91
CA GLY A 111 -1.51 14.43 -9.45
C GLY A 111 -1.46 14.57 -10.97
N LYS A 112 -2.35 13.90 -11.72
CA LYS A 112 -2.50 14.14 -13.17
C LYS A 112 -3.14 15.49 -13.48
N ARG A 113 -4.14 15.91 -12.69
CA ARG A 113 -4.81 17.21 -12.88
C ARG A 113 -3.87 18.37 -12.56
N ASP A 114 -3.15 18.28 -11.45
CA ASP A 114 -2.24 19.34 -11.00
C ASP A 114 -1.09 19.54 -12.01
N ARG A 115 -0.53 18.45 -12.56
CA ARG A 115 0.47 18.51 -13.64
C ARG A 115 -0.08 19.11 -14.93
N ALA A 116 -1.31 18.77 -15.31
CA ALA A 116 -1.93 19.32 -16.51
C ALA A 116 -2.23 20.82 -16.37
N GLY A 117 -2.72 21.26 -15.20
CA GLY A 117 -3.00 22.67 -14.93
C GLY A 117 -1.74 23.54 -14.90
N TRP A 118 -0.65 23.03 -14.33
CA TRP A 118 0.64 23.74 -14.36
C TRP A 118 1.19 23.86 -15.79
N ALA A 119 1.13 22.78 -16.59
CA ALA A 119 1.61 22.79 -17.97
C ALA A 119 0.85 23.80 -18.87
N SER A 120 -0.46 23.98 -18.64
CA SER A 120 -1.26 24.97 -19.37
C SER A 120 -1.00 26.42 -18.95
N LEU A 121 -0.47 26.67 -17.76
CA LEU A 121 -0.10 28.02 -17.29
C LEU A 121 1.32 28.44 -17.73
N SER A 122 2.17 27.47 -18.07
CA SER A 122 3.55 27.69 -18.51
C SER A 122 3.73 27.76 -20.03
N SER A 123 2.63 27.73 -20.80
CA SER A 123 2.63 27.76 -22.27
C SER A 123 2.08 29.08 -22.80
#